data_AF-A0A364MST7-F1
#
_entry.id   AF-A0A364MST7-F1
#
_cell.length_a   1.000
_cell.length_b   1.000
_cell.length_c   1.000
_cell.angle_alpha   90.00
_cell.angle_beta   90.00
_cell.angle_gamma   90.00
#
_symmetry.space_group_name_H-M   'P 1'
#
loop_
_entity.id
_entity.type
_entity.pdbx_description
1 polymer ?
#
loop_
_entity_poly.entity_id
_entity_poly.type
_entity_poly.pdbx_seq_one_letter_code
_entity_poly.pdbx_strand_id
1 'polypeptide(L)'
;MLKITRHVRPLEAASSSSQRLWGSSVRISNGNSVLIDGRLPEGEICWGFLRLDEKSGRFDIDQNMVHGHVEELRMQSQSNPKSVIDYIQTWNSYVVNFFSSNFRKASNRFGREYVDKMLTTHRHIQESIFPNGSIIQHIKKMIEERSSVKDIPDGSFFFPVELGGLDLKSPFVDLLQIRNSVKKNPYDLLDEYEHKERNDYDNARRAFDKGSTRHNAANANWKPEEPNEFSSFEGYVKFREESCSVGKANLLSTYRELLMRPVQEYPSESRLVSQALGQLSGQRNLRGILPNWHTMDPYWMWIAQMYGQDIIGTFGSLNVVDLGLLPLGMVSMFRQS
;
A
#
# COMPACT_ATOMS: atom_id res chain seq x y z
N MET A 1 -5.27 -27.14 -19.06
CA MET A 1 -5.02 -26.60 -20.42
C MET A 1 -6.34 -26.07 -20.94
N LEU A 2 -6.60 -24.77 -20.78
CA LEU A 2 -7.89 -24.17 -21.15
C LEU A 2 -7.74 -23.49 -22.53
N LYS A 3 -8.37 -24.08 -23.55
CA LYS A 3 -8.65 -23.45 -24.84
C LYS A 3 -10.00 -22.75 -24.73
N ILE A 4 -10.06 -21.47 -25.10
CA ILE A 4 -11.33 -20.76 -25.31
C ILE A 4 -11.39 -20.43 -26.80
N THR A 5 -12.36 -21.04 -27.49
CA THR A 5 -12.58 -20.84 -28.93
C THR A 5 -13.61 -19.72 -29.13
N ARG A 6 -13.29 -18.80 -30.05
CA ARG A 6 -14.05 -17.61 -30.44
C ARG A 6 -15.28 -17.98 -31.27
N HIS A 7 -16.40 -17.30 -31.05
CA HIS A 7 -17.37 -17.05 -32.11
C HIS A 7 -17.59 -15.55 -32.25
N VAL A 8 -17.16 -15.00 -33.39
CA VAL A 8 -17.39 -13.62 -33.81
C VAL A 8 -18.68 -13.59 -34.62
N ARG A 9 -19.57 -12.64 -34.34
CA ARG A 9 -20.50 -12.07 -35.32
C ARG A 9 -20.36 -10.54 -35.33
N PRO A 10 -20.58 -9.89 -36.49
CA PRO A 10 -20.06 -8.56 -36.78
C PRO A 10 -20.96 -7.42 -36.24
N LEU A 11 -20.33 -6.25 -36.12
CA LEU A 11 -20.87 -4.97 -35.65
C LEU A 11 -22.16 -4.51 -36.35
N GLU A 12 -23.05 -3.91 -35.57
CA GLU A 12 -23.83 -2.73 -35.98
C GLU A 12 -23.64 -1.61 -34.94
N ALA A 13 -23.57 -0.38 -35.43
CA ALA A 13 -23.18 0.81 -34.71
C ALA A 13 -24.39 1.62 -34.20
N ALA A 14 -24.32 2.12 -32.95
CA ALA A 14 -24.99 3.34 -32.48
C ALA A 14 -24.48 3.63 -31.04
N SER A 15 -23.59 4.61 -30.87
CA SER A 15 -23.86 6.01 -30.52
C SER A 15 -23.73 6.28 -29.00
N SER A 16 -23.07 7.39 -28.71
CA SER A 16 -22.51 7.79 -27.43
C SER A 16 -23.54 8.06 -26.34
N SER A 17 -23.27 7.58 -25.12
CA SER A 17 -23.61 8.32 -23.91
C SER A 17 -22.72 7.88 -22.74
N SER A 18 -21.97 8.84 -22.20
CA SER A 18 -21.17 8.69 -20.97
C SER A 18 -22.07 8.35 -19.79
N GLN A 19 -21.95 7.14 -19.27
CA GLN A 19 -22.41 6.80 -17.92
C GLN A 19 -21.25 6.19 -17.14
N ARG A 20 -20.84 6.89 -16.09
CA ARG A 20 -19.96 6.36 -15.04
C ARG A 20 -20.74 5.27 -14.31
N LEU A 21 -20.30 4.02 -14.39
CA LEU A 21 -20.86 2.92 -13.61
C LEU A 21 -19.78 2.42 -12.65
N TRP A 22 -20.01 2.64 -11.34
CA TRP A 22 -19.24 2.05 -10.27
C TRP A 22 -19.92 0.75 -9.82
N GLY A 23 -19.14 -0.33 -9.76
CA GLY A 23 -19.50 -1.60 -9.10
C GLY A 23 -19.54 -2.78 -10.05
N SER A 24 -18.47 -3.59 -10.07
CA SER A 24 -18.48 -4.94 -10.66
C SER A 24 -18.63 -5.98 -9.55
N SER A 25 -19.39 -7.04 -9.83
CA SER A 25 -19.63 -8.18 -8.93
C SER A 25 -18.77 -9.36 -9.37
N VAL A 26 -18.12 -10.02 -8.41
CA VAL A 26 -17.30 -11.22 -8.65
C VAL A 26 -18.11 -12.46 -8.27
N ARG A 27 -18.22 -13.41 -9.20
CA ARG A 27 -18.72 -14.76 -8.93
C ARG A 27 -17.62 -15.76 -9.26
N ILE A 28 -17.12 -16.47 -8.25
CA ILE A 28 -16.18 -17.59 -8.41
C ILE A 28 -17.02 -18.86 -8.48
N SER A 29 -17.07 -19.52 -9.65
CA SER A 29 -17.75 -20.82 -9.80
C SER A 29 -16.73 -21.94 -10.07
N ASN A 30 -16.87 -23.05 -9.34
CA ASN A 30 -16.20 -24.29 -9.68
C ASN A 30 -17.07 -25.07 -10.68
N GLY A 31 -16.59 -25.19 -11.93
CA GLY A 31 -16.92 -26.32 -12.80
C GLY A 31 -18.16 -26.25 -13.68
N ASN A 32 -19.10 -25.30 -13.50
CA ASN A 32 -20.25 -25.15 -14.41
C ASN A 32 -20.31 -23.74 -15.01
N SER A 33 -20.44 -23.66 -16.34
CA SER A 33 -20.65 -22.42 -17.10
C SER A 33 -22.03 -21.86 -16.78
N VAL A 34 -22.11 -21.03 -15.74
CA VAL A 34 -23.33 -20.28 -15.44
C VAL A 34 -23.49 -19.20 -16.52
N LEU A 35 -24.70 -19.08 -17.07
CA LEU A 35 -25.05 -18.00 -18.00
C LEU A 35 -24.75 -16.66 -17.32
N ILE A 36 -23.78 -15.93 -17.86
CA ILE A 36 -23.43 -14.58 -17.41
C ILE A 36 -24.62 -13.69 -17.76
N ASP A 37 -25.17 -13.00 -16.76
CA ASP A 37 -26.25 -12.03 -16.96
C ASP A 37 -25.73 -10.91 -17.87
N GLY A 38 -26.35 -10.72 -19.04
CA GLY A 38 -25.94 -9.71 -20.03
C GLY A 38 -26.06 -8.25 -19.54
N ARG A 39 -26.58 -8.02 -18.33
CA ARG A 39 -26.56 -6.72 -17.65
C ARG A 39 -25.23 -6.42 -16.97
N LEU A 40 -24.35 -7.42 -16.80
CA LEU A 40 -23.03 -7.20 -16.25
C LEU A 40 -22.14 -6.53 -17.30
N PRO A 41 -21.35 -5.53 -16.90
CA PRO A 41 -20.41 -4.91 -17.82
C PRO A 41 -19.40 -5.95 -18.32
N GLU A 42 -19.22 -6.00 -19.63
CA GLU A 42 -18.19 -6.80 -20.27
C GLU A 42 -16.83 -6.11 -20.07
N GLY A 43 -15.81 -6.88 -19.67
CA GLY A 43 -14.43 -6.38 -19.56
C GLY A 43 -13.64 -6.95 -18.38
N GLU A 44 -12.35 -6.64 -18.35
CA GLU A 44 -11.47 -6.97 -17.23
C GLU A 44 -11.84 -6.12 -16.00
N ILE A 45 -11.82 -6.73 -14.81
CA ILE A 45 -12.12 -6.01 -13.57
C ILE A 45 -10.87 -5.24 -13.13
N CYS A 46 -10.92 -3.92 -13.32
CA CYS A 46 -9.83 -3.03 -12.96
C CYS A 46 -10.22 -2.02 -11.86
N TRP A 47 -9.25 -1.63 -11.04
CA TRP A 47 -9.36 -0.55 -10.06
C TRP A 47 -8.03 0.22 -10.01
N GLY A 48 -8.00 1.44 -10.52
CA GLY A 48 -6.73 2.17 -10.67
C GLY A 48 -5.76 1.36 -11.53
N PHE A 49 -4.56 1.09 -11.02
CA PHE A 49 -3.57 0.23 -11.69
C PHE A 49 -3.68 -1.25 -11.32
N LEU A 50 -4.81 -1.66 -10.76
CA LEU A 50 -5.03 -3.05 -10.37
C LEU A 50 -5.96 -3.73 -11.35
N ARG A 51 -5.60 -4.95 -11.74
CA ARG A 51 -6.44 -5.83 -12.54
C ARG A 51 -6.63 -7.15 -11.80
N LEU A 52 -7.86 -7.65 -11.77
CA LEU A 52 -8.15 -8.98 -11.26
C LEU A 52 -7.65 -10.03 -12.25
N ASP A 53 -6.68 -10.84 -11.85
CA ASP A 53 -6.24 -11.99 -12.63
C ASP A 53 -7.28 -13.11 -12.55
N GLU A 54 -7.78 -13.53 -13.71
CA GLU A 54 -8.85 -14.52 -13.84
C GLU A 54 -8.45 -15.91 -13.31
N LYS A 55 -7.15 -16.24 -13.35
CA LYS A 55 -6.65 -17.57 -12.95
C LYS A 55 -6.43 -17.68 -11.45
N SER A 56 -5.81 -16.67 -10.84
CA SER A 56 -5.51 -16.66 -9.42
C SER A 56 -6.64 -16.06 -8.57
N GLY A 57 -7.55 -15.29 -9.17
CA GLY A 57 -8.58 -14.53 -8.46
C GLY A 57 -8.01 -13.38 -7.62
N ARG A 58 -6.77 -12.94 -7.90
CA ARG A 58 -6.08 -11.88 -7.15
C ARG A 58 -5.95 -10.62 -7.98
N PHE A 59 -6.00 -9.47 -7.30
CA PHE A 59 -5.62 -8.21 -7.93
C PHE A 59 -4.10 -8.15 -8.07
N ASP A 60 -3.65 -7.92 -9.30
CA ASP A 60 -2.24 -7.67 -9.62
C ASP A 60 -2.08 -6.28 -10.24
N ILE A 61 -0.87 -5.76 -10.23
CA ILE A 61 -0.55 -4.46 -10.84
C ILE A 61 -0.57 -4.62 -12.37
N ASP A 62 -1.41 -3.84 -13.05
CA ASP A 62 -1.46 -3.75 -14.50
C ASP A 62 -0.23 -3.02 -15.03
N GLN A 63 0.79 -3.80 -15.36
CA GLN A 63 2.06 -3.29 -15.87
C GLN A 63 1.92 -2.54 -17.20
N ASN A 64 0.90 -2.84 -18.02
CA ASN A 64 0.68 -2.14 -19.28
C ASN A 64 0.19 -0.71 -19.03
N MET A 65 -0.75 -0.56 -18.09
CA MET A 65 -1.25 0.75 -17.67
C MET A 65 -0.15 1.58 -17.00
N VAL A 66 0.66 0.93 -16.14
CA VAL A 66 1.85 1.58 -15.54
C VAL A 66 2.79 2.05 -16.64
N HIS A 67 3.13 1.20 -17.61
CA HIS A 67 4.06 1.55 -18.69
C HIS A 67 3.56 2.74 -19.52
N GLY A 68 2.27 2.79 -19.87
CA GLY A 68 1.68 3.93 -20.57
C GLY A 68 1.89 5.25 -19.82
N HIS A 69 1.63 5.25 -18.51
CA HIS A 69 1.85 6.43 -17.66
C HIS A 69 3.33 6.76 -17.42
N VAL A 70 4.22 5.76 -17.42
CA VAL A 70 5.67 5.99 -17.36
C VAL A 70 6.16 6.72 -18.60
N GLU A 71 5.68 6.34 -19.78
CA GLU A 71 6.03 7.04 -21.03
C GLU A 71 5.49 8.46 -21.05
N GLU A 72 4.26 8.69 -20.58
CA GLU A 72 3.72 10.05 -20.39
C GLU A 72 4.61 10.88 -19.44
N LEU A 73 4.99 10.33 -18.29
CA LEU A 73 5.86 11.01 -17.33
C LEU A 73 7.24 11.30 -17.94
N ARG A 74 7.78 10.38 -18.73
CA ARG A 74 9.05 10.57 -19.44
C ARG A 74 8.94 11.72 -20.44
N MET A 75 7.88 11.79 -21.23
CA MET A 75 7.65 12.90 -22.17
C MET A 75 7.46 14.24 -21.46
N GLN A 76 6.72 14.26 -20.34
CA GLN A 76 6.54 15.46 -19.51
C GLN A 76 7.86 15.91 -18.86
N SER A 77 8.67 14.96 -18.40
CA SER A 77 9.99 15.23 -17.81
C SER A 77 10.99 15.76 -18.84
N GLN A 78 10.89 15.33 -20.10
CA GLN A 78 11.70 15.84 -21.22
C GLN A 78 11.23 17.21 -21.73
N SER A 79 9.97 17.56 -21.46
CA SER A 79 9.42 18.89 -21.75
C SER A 79 10.00 19.90 -20.75
N ASN A 80 11.25 20.28 -21.00
CA ASN A 80 12.13 21.18 -20.27
C ASN A 80 11.52 21.86 -19.02
N PRO A 81 11.77 21.34 -17.81
CA PRO A 81 11.26 21.95 -16.58
C PRO A 81 11.84 23.37 -16.41
N LYS A 82 10.98 24.33 -16.06
CA LYS A 82 11.38 25.74 -15.89
C LYS A 82 12.44 25.89 -14.79
N SER A 83 12.37 25.08 -13.74
CA SER A 83 13.36 25.02 -12.66
C SER A 83 13.57 23.60 -12.10
N VAL A 84 14.63 23.41 -11.32
CA VAL A 84 14.90 22.16 -10.56
C VAL A 84 13.78 21.89 -9.54
N ILE A 85 13.23 22.94 -8.93
CA ILE A 85 12.14 22.81 -7.94
C ILE A 85 10.87 22.28 -8.61
N ASP A 86 10.50 22.84 -9.77
CA ASP A 86 9.32 22.38 -10.53
C ASP A 86 9.46 20.91 -10.94
N TYR A 87 10.68 20.49 -11.30
CA TYR A 87 10.97 19.10 -11.62
C TYR A 87 10.75 18.18 -10.40
N ILE A 88 11.27 18.55 -9.23
CA ILE A 88 11.10 17.78 -7.99
C ILE A 88 9.62 17.69 -7.58
N GLN A 89 8.88 18.79 -7.72
CA GLN A 89 7.45 18.79 -7.42
C GLN A 89 6.65 17.92 -8.39
N THR A 90 6.99 17.95 -9.67
CA THR A 90 6.39 17.07 -10.69
C THR A 90 6.66 15.61 -10.35
N TRP A 91 7.91 15.29 -10.00
CA TRP A 91 8.31 13.96 -9.54
C TRP A 91 7.51 13.52 -8.31
N ASN A 92 7.47 14.34 -7.25
CA ASN A 92 6.75 14.02 -6.02
C ASN A 92 5.26 13.81 -6.29
N SER A 93 4.65 14.65 -7.13
CA SER A 93 3.23 14.55 -7.48
C SER A 93 2.93 13.28 -8.27
N TYR A 94 3.78 12.92 -9.23
CA TYR A 94 3.50 11.78 -10.09
C TYR A 94 3.95 10.45 -9.47
N VAL A 95 5.22 10.36 -9.07
CA VAL A 95 5.80 9.10 -8.58
C VAL A 95 5.37 8.77 -7.17
N VAL A 96 5.26 9.76 -6.28
CA VAL A 96 4.91 9.51 -4.89
C VAL A 96 3.41 9.58 -4.65
N ASN A 97 2.67 10.48 -5.28
CA ASN A 97 1.22 10.57 -5.07
C ASN A 97 0.42 9.77 -6.11
N PHE A 98 0.61 10.02 -7.41
CA PHE A 98 -0.22 9.39 -8.45
C PHE A 98 -0.01 7.87 -8.53
N PHE A 99 1.22 7.37 -8.67
CA PHE A 99 1.46 5.93 -8.70
C PHE A 99 1.07 5.24 -7.38
N SER A 100 1.53 5.75 -6.23
CA SER A 100 1.22 5.13 -4.93
C SER A 100 -0.27 5.11 -4.59
N SER A 101 -1.03 6.14 -4.99
CA SER A 101 -2.48 6.16 -4.78
C SER A 101 -3.21 5.13 -5.66
N ASN A 102 -2.73 4.90 -6.88
CA ASN A 102 -3.32 3.95 -7.82
C ASN A 102 -2.93 2.49 -7.57
N PHE A 103 -1.84 2.22 -6.82
CA PHE A 103 -1.48 0.86 -6.37
C PHE A 103 -2.27 0.36 -5.17
N ARG A 104 -3.22 1.16 -4.63
CA ARG A 104 -4.01 0.87 -3.42
C ARG A 104 -3.15 0.73 -2.16
N LYS A 105 -3.77 1.00 -1.00
CA LYS A 105 -3.10 0.84 0.30
C LYS A 105 -2.88 -0.64 0.61
N ALA A 106 -1.69 -0.96 1.13
CA ALA A 106 -1.36 -2.29 1.62
C ALA A 106 -2.27 -2.69 2.80
N SER A 107 -2.59 -3.98 2.87
CA SER A 107 -3.39 -4.61 3.93
C SER A 107 -3.04 -6.09 4.01
N ASN A 108 -3.28 -6.72 5.15
CA ASN A 108 -2.89 -8.11 5.37
C ASN A 108 -3.43 -9.08 4.32
N ARG A 109 -4.65 -8.84 3.80
CA ARG A 109 -5.30 -9.62 2.73
C ARG A 109 -4.49 -9.79 1.45
N PHE A 110 -3.56 -8.88 1.17
CA PHE A 110 -2.74 -8.96 -0.03
C PHE A 110 -1.45 -9.76 0.19
N GLY A 111 -1.01 -9.84 1.43
CA GLY A 111 0.27 -10.42 1.78
C GLY A 111 1.47 -9.53 1.47
N ARG A 112 2.64 -9.99 1.92
CA ARG A 112 3.91 -9.30 1.72
C ARG A 112 4.34 -9.27 0.24
N GLU A 113 4.00 -10.31 -0.50
CA GLU A 113 4.30 -10.42 -1.94
C GLU A 113 3.81 -9.20 -2.71
N TYR A 114 2.63 -8.68 -2.37
CA TYR A 114 2.07 -7.50 -3.02
C TYR A 114 2.89 -6.23 -2.76
N VAL A 115 3.40 -6.05 -1.53
CA VAL A 115 4.31 -4.93 -1.21
C VAL A 115 5.62 -5.07 -1.99
N ASP A 116 6.14 -6.29 -2.13
CA ASP A 116 7.32 -6.58 -2.96
C ASP A 116 7.09 -6.25 -4.44
N LYS A 117 5.88 -6.51 -4.96
CA LYS A 117 5.48 -6.09 -6.31
C LYS A 117 5.42 -4.56 -6.44
N MET A 118 4.84 -3.84 -5.48
CA MET A 118 4.84 -2.36 -5.49
C MET A 118 6.28 -1.80 -5.52
N LEU A 119 7.17 -2.34 -4.68
CA LEU A 119 8.59 -1.95 -4.65
C LEU A 119 9.27 -2.21 -6.00
N THR A 120 9.02 -3.37 -6.59
CA THR A 120 9.57 -3.75 -7.90
C THR A 120 9.04 -2.85 -9.02
N THR A 121 7.75 -2.53 -9.01
CA THR A 121 7.15 -1.59 -9.97
C THR A 121 7.75 -0.19 -9.84
N HIS A 122 7.92 0.35 -8.62
CA HIS A 122 8.58 1.64 -8.44
C HIS A 122 10.04 1.65 -8.91
N ARG A 123 10.76 0.53 -8.74
CA ARG A 123 12.11 0.37 -9.30
C ARG A 123 12.08 0.43 -10.82
N HIS A 124 11.18 -0.31 -11.46
CA HIS A 124 11.04 -0.29 -12.91
C HIS A 124 10.66 1.10 -13.44
N ILE A 125 9.76 1.82 -12.77
CA ILE A 125 9.44 3.22 -13.11
C ILE A 125 10.72 4.08 -13.11
N GLN A 126 11.55 3.98 -12.07
CA GLN A 126 12.81 4.72 -12.01
C GLN A 126 13.78 4.33 -13.13
N GLU A 127 13.96 3.04 -13.40
CA GLU A 127 14.85 2.53 -14.45
C GLU A 127 14.38 2.93 -15.85
N SER A 128 13.07 2.96 -16.12
CA SER A 128 12.51 3.38 -17.40
C SER A 128 12.71 4.88 -17.68
N ILE A 129 12.62 5.71 -16.65
CA ILE A 129 12.82 7.16 -16.76
C ILE A 129 14.31 7.50 -16.80
N PHE A 130 15.13 6.79 -16.02
CA PHE A 130 16.57 7.00 -15.90
C PHE A 130 17.38 5.72 -16.17
N PRO A 131 17.50 5.28 -17.45
CA PRO A 131 18.19 4.02 -17.76
C PRO A 131 19.67 3.97 -17.35
N ASN A 132 20.32 5.13 -17.30
CA ASN A 132 21.76 5.25 -17.05
C ASN A 132 22.07 5.94 -15.72
N GLY A 133 21.09 6.07 -14.80
CA GLY A 133 21.34 6.74 -13.54
C GLY A 133 20.16 6.83 -12.59
N SER A 134 20.32 7.61 -11.52
CA SER A 134 19.26 7.89 -10.56
C SER A 134 18.65 9.27 -10.79
N ILE A 135 17.47 9.51 -10.20
CA ILE A 135 16.89 10.85 -10.12
C ILE A 135 17.88 11.87 -9.52
N ILE A 136 18.65 11.46 -8.51
CA ILE A 136 19.64 12.31 -7.85
C ILE A 136 20.72 12.71 -8.86
N GLN A 137 21.25 11.75 -9.63
CA GLN A 137 22.24 12.04 -10.65
C GLN A 137 21.71 12.97 -11.74
N HIS A 138 20.44 12.78 -12.14
CA HIS A 138 19.79 13.67 -13.10
C HIS A 138 19.67 15.11 -12.56
N ILE A 139 19.20 15.27 -11.33
CA ILE A 139 19.07 16.58 -10.70
C ILE A 139 20.45 17.22 -10.47
N LYS A 140 21.46 16.46 -10.04
CA LYS A 140 22.84 16.93 -9.89
C LYS A 140 23.37 17.50 -11.21
N LYS A 141 23.16 16.79 -12.31
CA LYS A 141 23.54 17.26 -13.66
C LYS A 141 22.81 18.56 -14.04
N MET A 142 21.50 18.65 -13.78
CA MET A 142 20.74 19.88 -14.02
C MET A 142 21.27 21.07 -13.21
N ILE A 143 21.69 20.85 -11.96
CA ILE A 143 22.26 21.90 -11.10
C ILE A 143 23.65 22.29 -11.60
N GLU A 144 24.49 21.33 -11.97
CA GLU A 144 25.84 21.59 -12.51
C GLU A 144 25.77 22.44 -13.78
N GLU A 145 24.87 22.09 -14.71
CA GLU A 145 24.66 22.83 -15.97
C GLU A 145 24.17 24.27 -15.75
N ARG A 146 23.35 24.51 -14.72
CA ARG A 146 22.72 25.82 -14.48
C ARG A 146 23.50 26.71 -13.51
N SER A 147 24.21 26.14 -12.55
CA SER A 147 24.80 26.87 -11.42
C SER A 147 26.27 26.51 -11.16
N SER A 148 26.87 25.60 -11.95
CA SER A 148 28.28 25.18 -11.81
C SER A 148 28.69 24.66 -10.43
N VAL A 149 27.73 24.38 -9.54
CA VAL A 149 27.96 23.79 -8.22
C VAL A 149 28.17 22.28 -8.37
N LYS A 150 29.22 21.76 -7.74
CA LYS A 150 29.55 20.33 -7.71
C LYS A 150 29.49 19.80 -6.28
N ASP A 151 29.51 18.48 -6.13
CA ASP A 151 29.65 17.78 -4.84
C ASP A 151 28.54 18.05 -3.81
N ILE A 152 27.29 18.06 -4.26
CA ILE A 152 26.13 18.16 -3.36
C ILE A 152 25.89 16.78 -2.70
N PRO A 153 25.81 16.69 -1.36
CA PRO A 153 25.46 15.46 -0.66
C PRO A 153 24.07 14.94 -1.08
N ASP A 154 23.91 13.62 -1.16
CA ASP A 154 22.64 13.01 -1.58
C ASP A 154 21.50 13.35 -0.60
N GLY A 155 21.83 13.48 0.69
CA GLY A 155 20.88 13.87 1.72
C GLY A 155 20.22 15.23 1.51
N SER A 156 20.91 16.17 0.85
CA SER A 156 20.39 17.52 0.60
C SER A 156 19.16 17.51 -0.31
N PHE A 157 19.02 16.48 -1.16
CA PHE A 157 17.84 16.35 -2.00
C PHE A 157 16.61 15.93 -1.21
N PHE A 158 16.76 14.99 -0.26
CA PHE A 158 15.64 14.42 0.50
C PHE A 158 15.24 15.23 1.73
N PHE A 159 16.13 16.08 2.23
CA PHE A 159 15.86 16.89 3.42
C PHE A 159 14.73 17.91 3.19
N PRO A 160 13.99 18.28 4.24
CA PRO A 160 12.96 19.30 4.14
C PRO A 160 13.58 20.66 3.79
N VAL A 161 12.83 21.48 3.08
CA VAL A 161 13.27 22.83 2.66
C VAL A 161 13.60 23.72 3.86
N GLU A 162 12.93 23.49 4.98
CA GLU A 162 13.14 24.20 6.24
C GLU A 162 14.53 23.96 6.85
N LEU A 163 15.22 22.88 6.46
CA LEU A 163 16.59 22.57 6.85
C LEU A 163 17.61 22.77 5.71
N GLY A 164 17.17 23.37 4.60
CA GLY A 164 18.02 23.59 3.42
C GLY A 164 17.98 22.52 2.36
N GLY A 165 17.10 21.52 2.50
CA GLY A 165 16.95 20.49 1.49
C GLY A 165 16.02 20.88 0.34
N LEU A 166 15.83 19.96 -0.60
CA LEU A 166 14.94 20.16 -1.75
C LEU A 166 13.61 19.38 -1.66
N ASP A 167 13.38 18.65 -0.56
CA ASP A 167 12.16 17.88 -0.29
C ASP A 167 11.79 16.89 -1.41
N LEU A 168 12.79 16.30 -2.05
CA LEU A 168 12.60 15.17 -2.95
C LEU A 168 12.06 13.98 -2.16
N LYS A 169 10.93 13.41 -2.58
CA LYS A 169 10.33 12.26 -1.92
C LYS A 169 10.81 10.95 -2.54
N SER A 170 11.26 10.04 -1.67
CA SER A 170 11.50 8.64 -2.03
C SER A 170 10.18 7.84 -2.00
N PRO A 171 9.77 7.17 -3.09
CA PRO A 171 8.58 6.30 -3.10
C PRO A 171 8.78 4.98 -2.35
N PHE A 172 10.01 4.64 -1.99
CA PHE A 172 10.32 3.35 -1.36
C PHE A 172 10.18 3.39 0.16
N VAL A 173 10.39 4.55 0.79
CA VAL A 173 10.46 4.66 2.25
C VAL A 173 9.16 4.18 2.90
N ASP A 174 8.01 4.67 2.42
CA ASP A 174 6.69 4.26 2.95
C ASP A 174 6.41 2.77 2.78
N LEU A 175 6.85 2.18 1.66
CA LEU A 175 6.66 0.76 1.37
C LEU A 175 7.58 -0.13 2.21
N LEU A 176 8.84 0.29 2.40
CA LEU A 176 9.81 -0.44 3.21
C LEU A 176 9.41 -0.44 4.70
N GLN A 177 8.84 0.66 5.20
CA GLN A 177 8.31 0.76 6.56
C GLN A 177 7.24 -0.29 6.89
N ILE A 178 6.42 -0.67 5.91
CA ILE A 178 5.28 -1.57 6.15
C ILE A 178 5.55 -3.01 5.72
N ARG A 179 6.63 -3.24 4.97
CA ARG A 179 6.89 -4.53 4.31
C ARG A 179 6.93 -5.71 5.29
N ASN A 180 7.59 -5.52 6.43
CA ASN A 180 7.78 -6.59 7.41
C ASN A 180 6.57 -6.76 8.34
N SER A 181 5.81 -5.71 8.58
CA SER A 181 4.60 -5.73 9.42
C SER A 181 3.36 -6.29 8.69
N VAL A 182 3.31 -6.28 7.36
CA VAL A 182 2.28 -7.00 6.59
C VAL A 182 2.43 -8.51 6.81
N LYS A 183 1.29 -9.19 7.02
CA LYS A 183 1.22 -10.66 7.08
C LYS A 183 1.90 -11.27 5.85
N LYS A 184 2.83 -12.21 6.04
CA LYS A 184 3.58 -12.83 4.93
C LYS A 184 2.63 -13.49 3.93
N ASN A 185 1.77 -14.37 4.42
CA ASN A 185 0.76 -15.06 3.64
C ASN A 185 -0.62 -14.86 4.30
N PRO A 186 -1.60 -14.23 3.61
CA PRO A 186 -2.93 -14.02 4.18
C PRO A 186 -3.70 -15.31 4.45
N TYR A 187 -3.40 -16.39 3.72
CA TYR A 187 -4.11 -17.67 3.83
C TYR A 187 -3.85 -18.34 5.17
N ASP A 188 -2.70 -18.08 5.80
CA ASP A 188 -2.39 -18.59 7.15
C ASP A 188 -3.48 -18.20 8.17
N LEU A 189 -4.13 -17.04 7.99
CA LEU A 189 -5.24 -16.60 8.86
C LEU A 189 -6.50 -17.44 8.66
N LEU A 190 -6.77 -17.85 7.41
CA LEU A 190 -7.90 -18.71 7.08
C LEU A 190 -7.62 -20.14 7.53
N ASP A 191 -6.42 -20.65 7.30
CA ASP A 191 -5.99 -21.98 7.77
C ASP A 191 -6.08 -22.08 9.30
N GLU A 192 -5.64 -21.04 10.01
CA GLU A 192 -5.77 -20.96 11.47
C GLU A 192 -7.23 -20.91 11.92
N TYR A 193 -8.08 -20.16 11.21
CA TYR A 193 -9.52 -20.13 11.46
C TYR A 193 -10.16 -21.52 11.28
N GLU A 194 -9.92 -22.17 10.14
CA GLU A 194 -10.46 -23.49 9.83
C GLU A 194 -10.01 -24.55 10.84
N HIS A 195 -8.74 -24.49 11.26
CA HIS A 195 -8.23 -25.37 12.30
C HIS A 195 -8.92 -25.14 13.65
N LYS A 196 -9.10 -23.88 14.06
CA LYS A 196 -9.86 -23.54 15.28
C LYS A 196 -11.30 -24.02 15.19
N GLU A 197 -11.94 -23.86 14.04
CA GLU A 197 -13.34 -24.23 13.84
C GLU A 197 -13.54 -25.74 13.93
N ARG A 198 -12.63 -26.51 13.35
CA ARG A 198 -12.63 -27.97 13.48
C ARG A 198 -12.42 -28.42 14.92
N ASN A 199 -11.49 -27.79 15.64
CA ASN A 199 -11.28 -28.08 17.06
C ASN A 199 -12.51 -27.73 17.91
N ASP A 200 -13.19 -26.61 17.61
CA ASP A 200 -14.42 -26.21 18.30
C ASP A 200 -15.55 -27.22 18.07
N TYR A 201 -15.70 -27.72 16.83
CA TYR A 201 -16.62 -28.81 16.52
C TYR A 201 -16.30 -30.07 17.32
N ASP A 202 -15.03 -30.51 17.33
CA ASP A 202 -14.61 -31.72 18.07
C ASP A 202 -14.79 -31.55 19.59
N ASN A 203 -14.65 -30.34 20.12
CA ASN A 203 -14.93 -30.03 21.52
C ASN A 203 -16.43 -30.09 21.81
N ALA A 204 -17.26 -29.49 20.95
CA ALA A 204 -18.71 -29.50 21.08
C ALA A 204 -19.27 -30.94 21.00
N ARG A 205 -18.78 -31.74 20.06
CA ARG A 205 -19.12 -33.16 19.93
C ARG A 205 -18.76 -33.95 21.18
N ARG A 206 -17.52 -33.80 21.66
CA ARG A 206 -17.08 -34.46 22.91
C ARG A 206 -17.90 -34.03 24.13
N ALA A 207 -18.36 -32.78 24.19
CA ALA A 207 -19.22 -32.31 25.27
C ALA A 207 -20.63 -32.91 25.19
N PHE A 208 -21.17 -33.04 23.97
CA PHE A 208 -22.45 -33.73 23.71
C PHE A 208 -22.39 -35.20 24.11
N ASP A 209 -21.37 -35.94 23.66
CA ASP A 209 -21.20 -37.37 23.97
C ASP A 209 -21.07 -37.64 25.48
N LYS A 210 -20.50 -36.68 26.22
CA LYS A 210 -20.38 -36.73 27.69
C LYS A 210 -21.66 -36.27 28.43
N GLY A 211 -22.73 -35.90 27.72
CA GLY A 211 -23.95 -35.35 28.31
C GLY A 211 -23.71 -34.03 29.07
N SER A 212 -22.62 -33.32 28.78
CA SER A 212 -22.24 -32.08 29.46
C SER A 212 -22.85 -30.83 28.81
N THR A 213 -23.94 -31.00 28.05
CA THR A 213 -24.65 -29.92 27.38
C THR A 213 -25.53 -29.17 28.38
N ARG A 214 -25.31 -27.86 28.50
CA ARG A 214 -26.18 -27.01 29.31
C ARG A 214 -27.48 -26.79 28.55
N HIS A 215 -28.57 -27.41 29.00
CA HIS A 215 -29.90 -27.02 28.53
C HIS A 215 -30.16 -25.56 28.97
N ASN A 216 -30.42 -24.68 28.00
CA ASN A 216 -30.85 -23.32 28.30
C ASN A 216 -32.20 -23.37 29.02
N ALA A 217 -32.22 -22.94 30.29
CA ALA A 217 -33.43 -22.88 31.11
C ALA A 217 -34.53 -21.95 30.55
N ALA A 218 -34.21 -21.14 29.54
CA ALA A 218 -35.11 -20.18 28.92
C ALA A 218 -36.22 -20.82 28.07
N ASN A 219 -36.06 -22.07 27.60
CA ASN A 219 -37.09 -22.80 26.84
C ASN A 219 -37.05 -24.29 27.17
N ALA A 220 -37.60 -24.67 28.33
CA ALA A 220 -37.67 -26.06 28.79
C ALA A 220 -38.40 -27.01 27.82
N ASN A 221 -39.22 -26.47 26.90
CA ASN A 221 -40.05 -27.25 25.98
C ASN A 221 -39.44 -27.41 24.58
N TRP A 222 -38.35 -26.71 24.27
CA TRP A 222 -37.71 -26.86 22.96
C TRP A 222 -36.79 -28.08 22.96
N LYS A 223 -37.04 -29.02 22.05
CA LYS A 223 -36.18 -30.17 21.78
C LYS A 223 -35.87 -30.22 20.29
N PRO A 224 -34.62 -30.54 19.89
CA PRO A 224 -34.31 -30.83 18.50
C PRO A 224 -35.15 -32.02 17.99
N GLU A 225 -35.36 -32.09 16.68
CA GLU A 225 -36.06 -33.23 16.03
C GLU A 225 -35.35 -34.56 16.32
N GLU A 226 -34.01 -34.55 16.39
CA GLU A 226 -33.19 -35.71 16.74
C GLU A 226 -32.32 -35.40 17.97
N PRO A 227 -32.83 -35.60 19.21
CA PRO A 227 -32.14 -35.19 20.44
C PRO A 227 -30.85 -35.96 20.75
N ASN A 228 -30.70 -37.14 20.14
CA ASN A 228 -29.62 -38.08 20.43
C ASN A 228 -28.49 -38.05 19.38
N GLU A 229 -28.68 -37.29 18.30
CA GLU A 229 -27.68 -37.18 17.24
C GLU A 229 -27.03 -35.79 17.28
N PHE A 230 -25.70 -35.76 17.29
CA PHE A 230 -24.96 -34.51 17.19
C PHE A 230 -24.87 -34.09 15.73
N SER A 231 -25.07 -32.80 15.46
CA SER A 231 -25.01 -32.25 14.10
C SER A 231 -23.71 -32.63 13.37
N SER A 232 -23.81 -32.88 12.08
CA SER A 232 -22.64 -33.04 11.20
C SER A 232 -21.80 -31.76 11.17
N PHE A 233 -20.53 -31.86 10.76
CA PHE A 233 -19.68 -30.67 10.59
C PHE A 233 -20.28 -29.69 9.58
N GLU A 234 -20.86 -30.18 8.49
CA GLU A 234 -21.56 -29.35 7.50
C GLU A 234 -22.74 -28.58 8.11
N GLY A 235 -23.52 -29.23 8.98
CA GLY A 235 -24.59 -28.59 9.73
C GLY A 235 -24.06 -27.54 10.71
N TYR A 236 -22.95 -27.83 11.39
CA TYR A 236 -22.29 -26.93 12.34
C TYR A 236 -21.83 -25.62 11.67
N VAL A 237 -21.40 -25.69 10.41
CA VAL A 237 -20.85 -24.54 9.68
C VAL A 237 -21.85 -23.82 8.77
N LYS A 238 -23.07 -24.34 8.63
CA LYS A 238 -24.07 -23.85 7.67
C LYS A 238 -24.40 -22.35 7.84
N PHE A 239 -24.39 -21.85 9.07
CA PHE A 239 -24.75 -20.48 9.42
C PHE A 239 -23.57 -19.68 10.00
N ARG A 240 -22.34 -19.95 9.53
CA ARG A 240 -21.08 -19.30 9.97
C ARG A 240 -21.16 -17.78 10.08
N GLU A 241 -21.89 -17.13 9.18
CA GLU A 241 -21.98 -15.66 9.11
C GLU A 241 -23.08 -15.06 10.01
N GLU A 242 -24.10 -15.85 10.35
CA GLU A 242 -25.27 -15.40 11.12
C GLU A 242 -25.17 -15.80 12.60
N SER A 243 -24.51 -16.91 12.90
CA SER A 243 -24.38 -17.45 14.25
C SER A 243 -23.09 -16.95 14.90
N CYS A 244 -23.18 -16.49 16.15
CA CYS A 244 -21.98 -16.19 16.94
C CYS A 244 -21.19 -17.48 17.19
N SER A 245 -19.87 -17.40 17.04
CA SER A 245 -18.98 -18.52 17.35
C SER A 245 -19.10 -18.93 18.81
N VAL A 246 -19.38 -20.20 19.07
CA VAL A 246 -19.46 -20.75 20.44
C VAL A 246 -18.07 -21.05 21.01
N GLY A 247 -17.06 -21.21 20.15
CA GLY A 247 -15.69 -21.53 20.53
C GLY A 247 -14.67 -20.43 20.21
N LYS A 248 -13.45 -20.84 19.88
CA LYS A 248 -12.31 -19.93 19.59
C LYS A 248 -12.29 -19.43 18.14
N ALA A 249 -12.89 -20.15 17.21
CA ALA A 249 -12.93 -19.78 15.81
C ALA A 249 -13.85 -18.59 15.61
N ASN A 250 -13.32 -17.47 15.13
CA ASN A 250 -14.12 -16.26 14.95
C ASN A 250 -13.88 -15.65 13.57
N LEU A 251 -14.89 -15.78 12.70
CA LEU A 251 -14.79 -15.34 11.31
C LEU A 251 -14.71 -13.81 11.22
N LEU A 252 -15.46 -13.09 12.05
CA LEU A 252 -15.43 -11.62 12.09
C LEU A 252 -14.05 -11.08 12.50
N SER A 253 -13.43 -11.69 13.52
CA SER A 253 -12.08 -11.31 13.95
C SER A 253 -11.06 -11.59 12.86
N THR A 254 -11.15 -12.75 12.20
CA THR A 254 -10.27 -13.13 11.08
C THR A 254 -10.44 -12.16 9.90
N TYR A 255 -11.69 -11.82 9.57
CA TYR A 255 -12.01 -10.84 8.53
C TYR A 255 -11.44 -9.45 8.85
N ARG A 256 -11.60 -8.98 10.10
CA ARG A 256 -11.00 -7.71 10.55
C ARG A 256 -9.48 -7.74 10.47
N GLU A 257 -8.85 -8.85 10.84
CA GLU A 257 -7.40 -9.02 10.75
C GLU A 257 -6.89 -8.97 9.31
N LEU A 258 -7.60 -9.60 8.37
CA LEU A 258 -7.31 -9.52 6.93
C LEU A 258 -7.42 -8.08 6.40
N LEU A 259 -8.37 -7.29 6.91
CA LEU A 259 -8.56 -5.89 6.55
C LEU A 259 -7.60 -4.93 7.24
N MET A 260 -6.90 -5.36 8.30
CA MET A 260 -5.97 -4.49 9.00
C MET A 260 -4.86 -3.99 8.07
N ARG A 261 -4.55 -2.70 8.26
CA ARG A 261 -3.40 -2.08 7.61
C ARG A 261 -2.14 -2.41 8.39
N PRO A 262 -1.02 -2.64 7.70
CA PRO A 262 0.26 -2.79 8.36
C PRO A 262 0.61 -1.54 9.17
N VAL A 263 1.29 -1.76 10.29
CA VAL A 263 1.86 -0.68 11.11
C VAL A 263 3.17 -0.25 10.50
N GLN A 264 3.44 1.06 10.45
CA GLN A 264 4.73 1.57 9.98
C GLN A 264 5.83 1.21 10.99
N GLU A 265 6.92 0.62 10.50
CA GLU A 265 8.12 0.36 11.30
C GLU A 265 8.98 1.63 11.38
N TYR A 266 9.49 1.87 12.59
CA TYR A 266 10.35 3.00 12.89
C TYR A 266 11.81 2.52 12.92
N PRO A 267 12.77 3.30 12.40
CA PRO A 267 14.16 2.95 12.51
C PRO A 267 14.64 3.14 13.96
N SER A 268 15.68 2.41 14.35
CA SER A 268 16.38 2.68 15.61
C SER A 268 17.16 3.99 15.50
N GLU A 269 16.96 4.89 16.47
CA GLU A 269 17.64 6.18 16.51
C GLU A 269 19.14 5.99 16.74
N SER A 270 19.96 6.49 15.81
CA SER A 270 21.41 6.53 16.01
C SER A 270 21.83 7.69 16.91
N ARG A 271 22.86 7.48 17.74
CA ARG A 271 23.38 8.49 18.68
C ARG A 271 23.76 9.80 17.98
N LEU A 272 24.36 9.72 16.80
CA LEU A 272 24.76 10.91 16.02
C LEU A 272 23.54 11.72 15.57
N VAL A 273 22.51 11.05 15.05
CA VAL A 273 21.26 11.71 14.65
C VAL A 273 20.57 12.31 15.87
N SER A 274 20.50 11.58 16.98
CA SER A 274 19.91 12.08 18.25
C SER A 274 20.56 13.39 18.73
N GLN A 275 21.89 13.42 18.76
CA GLN A 275 22.64 14.63 19.13
C GLN A 275 22.34 15.79 18.19
N ALA A 276 22.31 15.53 16.88
CA ALA A 276 22.05 16.57 15.90
C ALA A 276 20.60 17.06 15.91
N LEU A 277 19.62 16.20 16.20
CA LEU A 277 18.23 16.61 16.42
C LEU A 277 18.08 17.49 17.67
N GLY A 278 18.85 17.20 18.73
CA GLY A 278 18.93 18.05 19.91
C GLY A 278 19.40 19.49 19.60
N GLN A 279 20.26 19.67 18.60
CA GLN A 279 20.70 21.00 18.15
C GLN A 279 19.61 21.80 17.44
N LEU A 280 18.58 21.14 16.93
CA LEU A 280 17.41 21.79 16.31
C LEU A 280 16.43 22.34 17.38
N SER A 281 16.64 22.03 18.66
CA SER A 281 15.77 22.51 19.73
C SER A 281 15.77 24.05 19.78
N GLY A 282 14.58 24.64 19.86
CA GLY A 282 14.40 26.10 19.87
C GLY A 282 14.24 26.75 18.48
N GLN A 283 14.48 26.02 17.40
CA GLN A 283 14.11 26.49 16.06
C GLN A 283 12.58 26.48 15.88
N ARG A 284 12.06 27.52 15.25
CA ARG A 284 10.62 27.69 14.99
C ARG A 284 10.30 27.31 13.54
N ASN A 285 9.08 26.84 13.31
CA ASN A 285 8.55 26.51 11.96
C ASN A 285 9.24 25.35 11.23
N LEU A 286 9.97 24.49 11.95
CA LEU A 286 10.49 23.26 11.36
C LEU A 286 9.35 22.36 10.87
N ARG A 287 9.53 21.78 9.68
CA ARG A 287 8.65 20.76 9.13
C ARG A 287 9.47 19.56 8.69
N GLY A 288 8.84 18.39 8.81
CA GLY A 288 9.44 17.13 8.46
C GLY A 288 10.38 16.59 9.53
N ILE A 289 11.66 16.96 9.48
CA ILE A 289 12.64 16.54 10.48
C ILE A 289 12.51 17.46 11.70
N LEU A 290 12.19 16.87 12.85
CA LEU A 290 11.84 17.59 14.08
C LEU A 290 12.80 17.22 15.22
N PRO A 291 13.01 18.11 16.22
CA PRO A 291 13.91 17.84 17.35
C PRO A 291 13.48 16.65 18.21
N ASN A 292 12.17 16.39 18.31
CA ASN A 292 11.63 15.29 19.10
C ASN A 292 11.36 14.07 18.20
N TRP A 293 12.20 13.05 18.35
CA TRP A 293 12.15 11.79 17.61
C TRP A 293 10.79 11.08 17.71
N HIS A 294 10.19 11.03 18.89
CA HIS A 294 8.97 10.25 19.15
C HIS A 294 7.70 10.87 18.55
N THR A 295 7.73 12.16 18.24
CA THR A 295 6.60 12.87 17.62
C THR A 295 6.79 13.07 16.11
N MET A 296 7.94 12.65 15.57
CA MET A 296 8.28 12.80 14.17
C MET A 296 7.58 11.73 13.34
N ASP A 297 7.12 12.11 12.14
CA ASP A 297 6.54 11.14 11.21
C ASP A 297 7.57 10.05 10.84
N PRO A 298 7.18 8.77 10.75
CA PRO A 298 8.08 7.67 10.43
C PRO A 298 8.91 7.90 9.17
N TYR A 299 8.33 8.54 8.15
CA TYR A 299 9.03 8.92 6.94
C TYR A 299 10.29 9.72 7.25
N TRP A 300 10.16 10.76 8.06
CA TRP A 300 11.26 11.66 8.39
C TRP A 300 12.28 11.04 9.33
N MET A 301 11.86 10.12 10.20
CA MET A 301 12.79 9.30 11.00
C MET A 301 13.71 8.47 10.09
N TRP A 302 13.15 7.86 9.04
CA TRP A 302 13.93 7.11 8.05
C TRP A 302 14.85 8.01 7.23
N ILE A 303 14.37 9.16 6.75
CA ILE A 303 15.21 10.12 6.02
C ILE A 303 16.37 10.61 6.89
N ALA A 304 16.11 11.01 8.14
CA ALA A 304 17.14 11.43 9.08
C ALA A 304 18.14 10.30 9.37
N GLN A 305 17.67 9.06 9.52
CA GLN A 305 18.55 7.94 9.82
C GLN A 305 19.43 7.51 8.63
N MET A 306 18.90 7.58 7.39
CA MET A 306 19.65 7.18 6.19
C MET A 306 20.62 8.27 5.72
N TYR A 307 20.18 9.53 5.73
CA TYR A 307 20.92 10.63 5.10
C TYR A 307 21.52 11.62 6.10
N GLY A 308 21.11 11.57 7.38
CA GLY A 308 21.57 12.53 8.38
C GLY A 308 23.06 12.48 8.63
N GLN A 309 23.69 11.30 8.57
CA GLN A 309 25.14 11.19 8.78
C GLN A 309 25.95 11.90 7.69
N ASP A 310 25.52 11.79 6.43
CA ASP A 310 26.15 12.46 5.28
C ASP A 310 26.04 13.99 5.39
N ILE A 311 24.85 14.47 5.79
CA ILE A 311 24.58 15.90 6.00
C ILE A 311 25.39 16.45 7.18
N ILE A 312 25.43 15.75 8.31
CA ILE A 312 26.24 16.15 9.47
C ILE A 312 27.74 16.12 9.11
N GLY A 313 28.19 15.11 8.36
CA GLY A 313 29.58 15.01 7.92
C GLY A 313 30.01 16.18 7.03
N THR A 314 29.11 16.65 6.16
CA THR A 314 29.41 17.73 5.20
C THR A 314 29.22 19.13 5.80
N PHE A 315 28.12 19.35 6.52
CA PHE A 315 27.72 20.68 7.00
C PHE A 315 27.90 20.88 8.51
N GLY A 316 28.29 19.84 9.25
CA GLY A 316 28.49 19.88 10.70
C GLY A 316 27.19 19.86 11.53
N SER A 317 26.02 20.03 10.90
CA SER A 317 24.71 19.96 11.55
C SER A 317 23.62 19.52 10.56
N LEU A 318 22.44 19.16 11.08
CA LEU A 318 21.26 18.87 10.25
C LEU A 318 20.62 20.13 9.65
N ASN A 319 20.89 21.30 10.23
CA ASN A 319 20.37 22.56 9.73
C ASN A 319 21.41 23.25 8.84
N VAL A 320 21.27 23.08 7.53
CA VAL A 320 22.25 23.55 6.56
C VAL A 320 22.15 25.06 6.33
N VAL A 321 21.00 25.68 6.66
CA VAL A 321 20.73 27.09 6.32
C VAL A 321 20.07 27.80 7.50
N ASP A 322 20.31 29.10 7.61
CA ASP A 322 19.49 29.93 8.48
C ASP A 322 18.14 30.22 7.80
N LEU A 323 17.04 29.85 8.46
CA LEU A 323 15.67 30.10 8.00
C LEU A 323 15.42 31.58 7.70
N GLY A 324 16.14 32.50 8.38
CA GLY A 324 16.04 33.94 8.12
C GLY A 324 16.63 34.40 6.78
N LEU A 325 17.49 33.57 6.16
CA LEU A 325 18.16 33.85 4.88
C LEU A 325 17.48 33.16 3.69
N LEU A 326 16.57 32.22 3.94
CA LEU A 326 15.82 31.53 2.89
C LEU A 326 14.61 32.38 2.47
N PRO A 327 14.41 32.63 1.15
CA PRO A 327 13.22 33.30 0.66
C PRO A 327 12.02 32.31 0.67
N LEU A 328 11.62 31.85 1.86
CA LEU A 328 10.55 30.87 2.08
C LEU A 328 9.22 31.33 1.47
N GLY A 329 8.98 32.66 1.41
CA GLY A 329 7.86 33.25 0.70
C GLY A 329 7.85 32.86 -0.79
N MET A 330 8.99 32.95 -1.47
CA MET A 330 9.12 32.55 -2.87
C MET A 330 9.00 31.02 -3.04
N VAL A 331 9.61 30.23 -2.15
CA VAL A 331 9.50 28.75 -2.18
C VAL A 331 8.06 28.29 -2.00
N SER A 332 7.28 28.97 -1.15
CA SER A 332 5.86 28.67 -0.98
C SER A 332 5.02 29.01 -2.21
N MET A 333 5.36 30.09 -2.92
CA MET A 333 4.72 30.45 -4.20
C MET A 333 5.02 29.41 -5.29
N PHE A 334 6.26 28.91 -5.37
CA PHE A 334 6.62 27.83 -6.30
C PHE A 334 5.93 26.50 -5.97
N ARG A 335 5.46 26.28 -4.74
CA ARG A 335 4.70 25.07 -4.35
C ARG A 335 3.22 25.13 -4.70
N GLN A 336 2.68 26.31 -5.02
CA GLN A 336 1.25 26.53 -5.32
C GLN A 336 0.96 26.69 -6.81
N SER A 337 1.99 26.88 -7.64
CA SER A 337 1.94 26.89 -9.11
C SER A 337 2.05 25.50 -9.68
#